data_AF-J9FY39-F1
#
_entry.id   AF-J9FY39-F1
#
_cell.length_a   1.000
_cell.length_b   1.000
_cell.length_c   1.000
_cell.angle_alpha   90.00
_cell.angle_beta   90.00
_cell.angle_gamma   90.00
#
_symmetry.space_group_name_H-M   'P 1'
#
loop_
_entity.id
_entity.type
_entity.pdbx_description
1 polymer ?
#
loop_
_entity_poly.entity_id
_entity_poly.type
_entity_poly.pdbx_seq_one_letter_code
_entity_poly.pdbx_strand_id
1 'polypeptide(L)'
;ENISYAQAEDILETIENIEGVKSVEFDDTEHHFNSAAALFSVTFDGTNNDDISIKAYHEIKDTLKDYDLRTRSDVGNPLKAIINGEMLIVDIIAVVIVISVLLLTSQTYAEIPVLLITFGAAAILNMGTNYLMGEISFITDSIAIVLQLALAIDYAIILCHRFQEERQDKEA
;
A
#
# COMPACT_ATOMS: atom_id res chain seq x y z
N GLU A 1 -11.86 -18.03 29.83
CA GLU A 1 -12.60 -17.85 31.09
C GLU A 1 -12.81 -16.36 31.32
N ASN A 2 -13.85 -16.00 32.04
CA ASN A 2 -14.22 -14.63 32.38
C ASN A 2 -13.12 -13.95 33.20
N ILE A 3 -12.62 -12.79 32.76
CA ILE A 3 -11.57 -12.03 33.48
C ILE A 3 -12.21 -11.10 34.52
N SER A 4 -11.65 -11.10 35.73
CA SER A 4 -12.04 -10.15 36.79
C SER A 4 -11.36 -8.80 36.58
N TYR A 5 -11.96 -7.72 37.12
CA TYR A 5 -11.41 -6.37 36.99
C TYR A 5 -9.97 -6.26 37.54
N ALA A 6 -9.67 -6.91 38.68
CA ALA A 6 -8.32 -6.96 39.23
C ALA A 6 -7.30 -7.68 38.34
N GLN A 7 -7.74 -8.70 37.59
CA GLN A 7 -6.88 -9.36 36.59
C GLN A 7 -6.67 -8.48 35.36
N ALA A 8 -7.64 -7.63 35.00
CA ALA A 8 -7.49 -6.69 33.91
C ALA A 8 -6.49 -5.56 34.23
N GLU A 9 -6.44 -5.09 35.48
CA GLU A 9 -5.42 -4.14 35.95
C GLU A 9 -4.00 -4.74 35.95
N ASP A 10 -3.84 -6.00 36.36
CA ASP A 10 -2.54 -6.70 36.31
C ASP A 10 -2.06 -6.91 34.86
N ILE A 11 -2.99 -7.22 33.95
CA ILE A 11 -2.73 -7.31 32.51
C ILE A 11 -2.35 -5.93 31.94
N LEU A 12 -3.01 -4.85 32.37
CA LEU A 12 -2.67 -3.48 31.96
C LEU A 12 -1.21 -3.15 32.29
N GLU A 13 -0.80 -3.36 33.54
CA GLU A 13 0.58 -3.12 33.99
C GLU A 13 1.58 -4.01 33.24
N THR A 14 1.20 -5.25 32.94
CA THR A 14 2.04 -6.17 32.16
C THR A 14 2.24 -5.66 30.73
N ILE A 15 1.18 -5.17 30.06
CA ILE A 15 1.28 -4.66 28.68
C ILE A 15 2.05 -3.34 28.63
N GLU A 16 1.86 -2.44 29.61
CA GLU A 16 2.59 -1.17 29.67
C GLU A 16 4.11 -1.36 29.84
N ASN A 17 4.54 -2.46 30.47
CA ASN A 17 5.95 -2.76 30.67
C ASN A 17 6.63 -3.42 29.45
N ILE A 18 5.90 -3.73 28.38
CA ILE A 18 6.48 -4.33 27.16
C ILE A 18 7.26 -3.27 26.37
N GLU A 19 8.48 -3.63 25.98
CA GLU A 19 9.36 -2.74 25.20
C GLU A 19 8.74 -2.43 23.83
N GLY A 20 8.47 -1.14 23.57
CA GLY A 20 7.83 -0.67 22.34
C GLY A 20 6.35 -0.31 22.47
N VAL A 21 5.76 -0.48 23.66
CA VAL A 21 4.44 0.05 24.01
C VAL A 21 4.59 1.47 24.57
N LYS A 22 3.85 2.41 24.00
CA LYS A 22 3.85 3.83 24.39
C LYS A 22 2.81 4.14 25.45
N SER A 23 1.61 3.60 25.29
CA SER A 23 0.50 3.75 26.25
C SER A 23 -0.53 2.67 26.05
N VAL A 24 -1.21 2.31 27.13
CA VAL A 24 -2.35 1.39 27.10
C VAL A 24 -3.52 2.07 27.77
N GLU A 25 -4.66 2.14 27.09
CA GLU A 25 -5.90 2.66 27.66
C GLU A 25 -6.81 1.50 28.04
N PHE A 26 -7.19 1.48 29.32
CA PHE A 26 -8.20 0.61 29.91
C PHE A 26 -8.92 1.41 31.00
N ASP A 27 -10.25 1.37 31.03
CA ASP A 27 -11.05 2.05 32.05
C ASP A 27 -12.23 1.17 32.53
N ASP A 28 -12.87 1.59 33.62
CA ASP A 28 -14.06 0.93 34.20
C ASP A 28 -15.37 1.34 33.51
N THR A 29 -15.30 1.84 32.26
CA THR A 29 -16.53 2.13 31.51
C THR A 29 -17.10 0.85 30.91
N GLU A 30 -18.42 0.85 30.70
CA GLU A 30 -19.15 -0.27 30.09
C GLU A 30 -18.66 -0.62 28.66
N HIS A 31 -17.85 0.26 28.05
CA HIS A 31 -17.18 0.06 26.77
C HIS A 31 -15.88 -0.74 26.87
N HIS A 32 -15.13 -0.61 27.96
CA HIS A 32 -13.85 -1.31 28.17
C HIS A 32 -13.97 -2.54 29.07
N PHE A 33 -15.01 -2.62 29.90
CA PHE A 33 -15.31 -3.81 30.69
C PHE A 33 -16.80 -4.16 30.62
N ASN A 34 -17.12 -5.27 29.93
CA ASN A 34 -18.49 -5.75 29.82
C ASN A 34 -18.57 -7.26 30.06
N SER A 35 -19.35 -7.65 31.07
CA SER A 35 -19.72 -9.05 31.33
C SER A 35 -18.54 -10.03 31.30
N ALA A 36 -17.40 -9.58 31.84
CA ALA A 36 -16.12 -10.28 31.92
C ALA A 36 -15.30 -10.42 30.62
N ALA A 37 -15.51 -9.52 29.66
CA ALA A 37 -14.57 -9.20 28.61
C ALA A 37 -13.95 -7.82 28.87
N ALA A 38 -12.63 -7.73 28.74
CA ALA A 38 -11.87 -6.48 28.84
C ALA A 38 -11.34 -6.10 27.45
N LEU A 39 -11.50 -4.82 27.07
CA LEU A 39 -10.94 -4.26 25.86
C LEU A 39 -9.77 -3.34 26.23
N PHE A 40 -8.59 -3.61 25.67
CA PHE A 40 -7.40 -2.78 25.85
C PHE A 40 -7.08 -2.06 24.54
N SER A 41 -6.83 -0.76 24.61
CA SER A 41 -6.36 0.04 23.47
C SER A 41 -4.88 0.33 23.62
N VAL A 42 -4.05 -0.35 22.84
CA VAL A 42 -2.58 -0.25 22.92
C VAL A 42 -2.04 0.68 21.83
N THR A 43 -1.24 1.66 22.22
CA THR A 43 -0.47 2.52 21.32
C THR A 43 0.99 2.13 21.36
N PHE A 44 1.60 1.88 20.20
CA PHE A 44 3.02 1.54 20.09
C PHE A 44 3.89 2.77 19.85
N ASP A 45 5.17 2.68 20.20
CA ASP A 45 6.14 3.77 20.03
C ASP A 45 6.56 3.98 18.56
N GLY A 46 6.49 2.93 17.75
CA GLY A 46 6.85 2.96 16.33
C GLY A 46 5.64 3.02 15.38
N THR A 47 5.93 3.13 14.09
CA THR A 47 4.93 2.97 13.03
C THR A 47 4.46 1.51 12.91
N ASN A 48 3.40 1.26 12.14
CA ASN A 48 2.81 -0.08 11.96
C ASN A 48 3.79 -1.14 11.44
N ASN A 49 4.91 -0.71 10.85
CA ASN A 49 5.91 -1.57 10.22
C ASN A 49 7.24 -1.62 10.96
N ASP A 50 7.40 -0.85 12.04
CA ASP A 50 8.66 -0.83 12.79
C ASP A 50 8.83 -2.17 13.52
N ASP A 51 10.06 -2.69 13.48
CA ASP A 51 10.41 -3.98 14.09
C ASP A 51 10.08 -3.98 15.59
N ILE A 52 10.18 -2.81 16.23
CA ILE A 52 9.80 -2.56 17.63
C ILE A 52 8.30 -2.79 17.85
N SER A 53 7.44 -2.19 17.01
CA SER A 53 5.99 -2.34 17.10
C SER A 53 5.55 -3.78 16.80
N ILE A 54 6.17 -4.43 15.81
CA ILE A 54 5.87 -5.81 15.44
C ILE A 54 6.25 -6.77 16.58
N LYS A 55 7.43 -6.59 17.18
CA LYS A 55 7.87 -7.38 18.35
C LYS A 55 6.95 -7.19 19.54
N ALA A 56 6.65 -5.94 19.90
CA ALA A 56 5.75 -5.61 21.00
C ALA A 56 4.36 -6.24 20.78
N TYR A 57 3.81 -6.18 19.55
CA TYR A 57 2.54 -6.82 19.23
C TYR A 57 2.58 -8.35 19.39
N HIS A 58 3.64 -9.00 18.92
CA HIS A 58 3.82 -10.44 19.11
C HIS A 58 3.99 -10.83 20.58
N GLU A 59 4.73 -10.04 21.35
CA GLU A 59 4.96 -10.25 22.77
C GLU A 59 3.68 -10.12 23.60
N ILE A 60 2.82 -9.13 23.29
CA ILE A 60 1.47 -9.01 23.88
C ILE A 60 0.64 -10.26 23.57
N LYS A 61 0.68 -10.71 22.31
CA LYS A 61 -0.10 -11.89 21.88
C LYS A 61 0.37 -13.17 22.56
N ASP A 62 1.68 -13.33 22.74
CA ASP A 62 2.26 -14.50 23.41
C ASP A 62 2.01 -14.48 24.92
N THR A 63 2.03 -13.30 25.55
CA THR A 63 1.70 -13.12 26.97
C THR A 63 0.23 -13.42 27.25
N LEU A 64 -0.66 -13.04 26.34
CA LEU A 64 -2.11 -13.24 26.47
C LEU A 64 -2.63 -14.51 25.80
N LYS A 65 -1.75 -15.42 25.36
CA LYS A 65 -2.12 -16.64 24.61
C LYS A 65 -3.08 -17.57 25.37
N ASP A 66 -3.05 -17.52 26.70
CA ASP A 66 -3.85 -18.38 27.57
C ASP A 66 -5.29 -17.84 27.74
N TYR A 67 -5.57 -16.63 27.24
CA TYR A 67 -6.88 -16.00 27.22
C TYR A 67 -7.55 -16.11 25.84
N ASP A 68 -8.88 -16.00 25.80
CA ASP A 68 -9.65 -15.92 24.53
C ASP A 68 -9.49 -14.51 23.92
N LEU A 69 -8.36 -14.30 23.26
CA LEU A 69 -7.93 -13.02 22.71
C LEU A 69 -8.52 -12.78 21.31
N ARG A 70 -9.17 -11.61 21.13
CA ARG A 70 -9.47 -11.06 19.80
C ARG A 70 -8.74 -9.75 19.60
N THR A 71 -7.69 -9.75 18.78
CA THR A 71 -6.97 -8.53 18.41
C THR A 71 -7.49 -7.96 17.10
N ARG A 72 -7.56 -6.64 17.03
CA ARG A 72 -7.64 -5.89 15.78
C ARG A 72 -6.46 -4.92 15.78
N SER A 73 -5.47 -5.20 14.95
CA SER A 73 -4.26 -4.38 14.83
C SER A 73 -3.89 -4.22 13.36
N ASP A 74 -3.39 -3.05 13.01
CA ASP A 74 -2.77 -2.78 11.71
C ASP A 74 -1.24 -3.01 11.76
N VAL A 75 -0.69 -3.23 12.97
CA VAL A 75 0.73 -3.55 13.22
C VAL A 75 1.01 -5.00 12.87
N GLY A 76 2.05 -5.24 12.08
CA GLY A 76 2.44 -6.60 11.67
C GLY A 76 1.40 -7.31 10.78
N ASN A 77 0.48 -6.56 10.17
CA ASN A 77 -0.54 -7.11 9.29
C ASN A 77 0.12 -7.69 8.01
N PRO A 78 0.08 -9.02 7.78
CA PRO A 78 0.70 -9.63 6.60
C PRO A 78 0.03 -9.18 5.30
N LEU A 79 -1.17 -8.59 5.38
CA LEU A 79 -1.90 -8.06 4.24
C LEU A 79 -1.08 -7.02 3.47
N LYS A 80 -0.30 -6.16 4.14
CA LYS A 80 0.55 -5.19 3.42
C LYS A 80 1.66 -5.87 2.60
N ALA A 81 2.31 -6.90 3.15
CA ALA A 81 3.34 -7.65 2.44
C ALA A 81 2.77 -8.41 1.23
N ILE A 82 1.57 -8.99 1.39
CA ILE A 82 0.83 -9.64 0.30
C ILE A 82 0.47 -8.61 -0.77
N ILE A 83 -0.08 -7.45 -0.37
CA ILE A 83 -0.44 -6.36 -1.31
C ILE A 83 0.79 -5.86 -2.07
N ASN A 84 1.93 -5.65 -1.41
CA ASN A 84 3.16 -5.23 -2.09
C ASN A 84 3.65 -6.28 -3.11
N GLY A 85 3.53 -7.57 -2.78
CA GLY A 85 3.87 -8.65 -3.71
C GLY A 85 2.95 -8.68 -4.93
N GLU A 86 1.65 -8.51 -4.72
CA GLU A 86 0.66 -8.42 -5.80
C GLU A 86 0.87 -7.17 -6.66
N MET A 87 1.23 -6.04 -6.05
CA MET A 87 1.52 -4.78 -6.75
C MET A 87 2.69 -4.92 -7.73
N LEU A 88 3.77 -5.58 -7.33
CA LEU A 88 4.92 -5.82 -8.21
C LEU A 88 4.51 -6.62 -9.46
N ILE A 89 3.64 -7.62 -9.30
CA ILE A 89 3.12 -8.41 -10.43
C ILE A 89 2.28 -7.53 -11.36
N VAL A 90 1.41 -6.69 -10.81
CA VAL A 90 0.58 -5.74 -11.59
C VAL A 90 1.46 -4.77 -12.37
N ASP A 91 2.50 -4.21 -11.75
CA ASP A 91 3.44 -3.28 -12.39
C ASP A 91 4.18 -3.93 -13.57
N ILE A 92 4.66 -5.17 -13.40
CA ILE A 92 5.30 -5.92 -14.49
C ILE A 92 4.33 -6.11 -15.65
N ILE A 93 3.09 -6.52 -15.38
CA ILE A 93 2.07 -6.72 -16.42
C ILE A 93 1.78 -5.40 -17.14
N ALA A 94 1.64 -4.30 -16.41
CA ALA A 94 1.40 -2.97 -16.98
C ALA A 94 2.53 -2.53 -17.91
N VAL A 95 3.79 -2.68 -17.48
CA VAL A 95 4.97 -2.36 -18.31
C VAL A 95 4.98 -3.18 -19.60
N VAL A 96 4.70 -4.49 -19.51
CA VAL A 96 4.65 -5.37 -20.70
C VAL A 96 3.55 -4.93 -21.66
N ILE A 97 2.37 -4.58 -21.16
CA ILE A 97 1.26 -4.08 -21.99
C ILE A 97 1.65 -2.78 -22.70
N VAL A 98 2.23 -1.83 -21.97
CA VAL A 98 2.67 -0.54 -22.55
C VAL A 98 3.70 -0.74 -23.63
N ILE A 99 4.74 -1.55 -23.38
CA ILE A 99 5.75 -1.88 -24.39
C ILE A 99 5.09 -2.53 -25.62
N SER A 100 4.14 -3.43 -25.41
CA SER A 100 3.43 -4.13 -26.50
C SER A 100 2.61 -3.17 -27.35
N VAL A 101 1.83 -2.28 -26.72
CA VAL A 101 1.03 -1.27 -27.42
C VAL A 101 1.92 -0.28 -28.19
N LEU A 102 3.01 0.17 -27.58
CA LEU A 102 4.00 1.04 -28.24
C LEU A 102 4.65 0.36 -29.43
N LEU A 103 5.04 -0.91 -29.32
CA LEU A 103 5.62 -1.68 -30.43
C LEU A 103 4.63 -1.90 -31.57
N LEU A 104 3.36 -2.17 -31.27
CA LEU A 104 2.32 -2.37 -32.28
C LEU A 104 1.93 -1.08 -32.99
N THR A 105 2.01 0.07 -32.30
CA THR A 105 1.57 1.35 -32.86
C THR A 105 2.72 2.16 -33.48
N SER A 106 3.95 1.96 -32.99
CA SER A 106 5.12 2.64 -33.56
C SER A 106 5.47 2.06 -34.92
N GLN A 107 5.39 2.89 -35.96
CA GLN A 107 5.79 2.53 -37.31
C GLN A 107 7.30 2.67 -37.56
N THR A 108 8.06 3.24 -36.61
CA THR A 108 9.49 3.52 -36.78
C THR A 108 10.29 3.13 -35.54
N TYR A 109 11.24 2.18 -35.70
CA TYR A 109 12.09 1.65 -34.61
C TYR A 109 12.89 2.71 -33.83
N ALA A 110 13.15 3.89 -34.41
CA ALA A 110 13.88 4.98 -33.78
C ALA A 110 13.05 5.82 -32.77
N GLU A 111 11.72 5.72 -32.81
CA GLU A 111 10.81 6.47 -31.94
C GLU A 111 10.55 5.76 -30.60
N ILE A 112 10.66 4.43 -30.61
CA ILE A 112 10.42 3.54 -29.47
C ILE A 112 11.31 3.88 -28.24
N PRO A 113 12.63 4.09 -28.36
CA PRO A 113 13.48 4.38 -27.19
C PRO A 113 13.13 5.72 -26.54
N VAL A 114 12.77 6.72 -27.35
CA VAL A 114 12.37 8.04 -26.86
C VAL A 114 11.08 7.92 -26.06
N LEU A 115 10.07 7.23 -26.61
CA LEU A 115 8.78 7.00 -25.94
C LEU A 115 8.91 6.19 -24.64
N LEU A 116 9.78 5.19 -24.62
CA LEU A 116 10.06 4.42 -23.40
C LEU A 116 10.71 5.26 -22.32
N ILE A 117 11.65 6.15 -22.68
CA ILE A 117 12.28 7.07 -21.74
C ILE A 117 11.26 8.06 -21.20
N THR A 118 10.39 8.63 -22.03
CA THR A 118 9.33 9.54 -21.55
C THR A 118 8.32 8.83 -20.66
N PHE A 119 7.91 7.60 -21.02
CA PHE A 119 6.99 6.82 -20.20
C PHE A 119 7.62 6.45 -18.84
N GLY A 120 8.87 6.00 -18.84
CA GLY A 120 9.61 5.71 -17.61
C GLY A 120 9.84 6.95 -16.75
N ALA A 121 10.17 8.09 -17.36
CA ALA A 121 10.30 9.37 -16.66
C ALA A 121 8.97 9.83 -16.05
N ALA A 122 7.86 9.67 -16.76
CA ALA A 122 6.52 9.96 -16.24
C ALA A 122 6.14 9.05 -15.07
N ALA A 123 6.46 7.75 -15.16
CA ALA A 123 6.25 6.80 -14.06
C ALA A 123 7.09 7.16 -12.82
N ILE A 124 8.37 7.51 -13.00
CA ILE A 124 9.26 7.96 -11.91
C ILE A 124 8.75 9.26 -11.31
N LEU A 125 8.23 10.20 -12.10
CA LEU A 125 7.64 11.43 -11.58
C LEU A 125 6.38 11.14 -10.76
N ASN A 126 5.48 10.27 -11.24
CA ASN A 126 4.31 9.86 -10.48
C ASN A 126 4.70 9.22 -9.13
N MET A 127 5.63 8.26 -9.14
CA MET A 127 6.10 7.59 -7.93
C MET A 127 6.93 8.50 -7.01
N GLY A 128 7.74 9.41 -7.58
CA GLY A 128 8.59 10.34 -6.85
C GLY A 128 7.80 11.46 -6.18
N THR A 129 6.73 11.95 -6.82
CA THR A 129 5.79 12.87 -6.19
C THR A 129 5.02 12.20 -5.05
N ASN A 130 4.73 10.90 -5.14
CA ASN A 130 4.18 10.14 -4.01
C ASN A 130 5.12 10.21 -2.80
N TYR A 131 6.41 9.92 -2.96
CA TYR A 131 7.37 10.01 -1.85
C TYR A 131 7.46 11.43 -1.21
N LEU A 132 7.30 12.48 -2.01
CA LEU A 132 7.32 13.88 -1.54
C LEU A 132 6.01 14.32 -0.84
N MET A 133 4.86 13.75 -1.20
CA MET A 133 3.55 14.09 -0.63
C MET A 133 3.07 13.11 0.47
N GLY A 134 3.76 12.00 0.69
CA GLY A 134 3.45 10.97 1.69
C GLY A 134 2.94 9.65 1.08
N GLU A 135 2.51 8.69 1.90
CA GLU A 135 1.92 7.45 1.38
C GLU A 135 0.59 7.74 0.68
N ILE A 136 0.49 7.45 -0.63
CA ILE A 136 -0.75 7.61 -1.39
C ILE A 136 -1.55 6.30 -1.35
N SER A 137 -2.86 6.44 -1.20
CA SER A 137 -3.80 5.32 -1.30
C SER A 137 -3.66 4.57 -2.64
N PHE A 138 -3.70 3.23 -2.57
CA PHE A 138 -3.71 2.29 -3.69
C PHE A 138 -4.64 2.69 -4.86
N ILE A 139 -5.78 3.30 -4.53
CA ILE A 139 -6.78 3.74 -5.51
C ILE A 139 -6.18 4.81 -6.44
N THR A 140 -5.46 5.78 -5.90
CA THR A 140 -4.88 6.88 -6.68
C THR A 140 -3.78 6.38 -7.60
N ASP A 141 -2.92 5.49 -7.10
CA ASP A 141 -1.81 4.92 -7.87
C ASP A 141 -2.32 4.08 -9.05
N SER A 142 -3.34 3.25 -8.81
CA SER A 142 -4.02 2.48 -9.86
C SER A 142 -4.67 3.38 -10.92
N ILE A 143 -5.29 4.50 -10.51
CA ILE A 143 -5.91 5.45 -11.43
C ILE A 143 -4.84 6.16 -12.28
N ALA A 144 -3.69 6.51 -11.72
CA ALA A 144 -2.61 7.17 -12.45
C ALA A 144 -2.11 6.31 -13.62
N ILE A 145 -1.90 5.01 -13.39
CA ILE A 145 -1.48 4.06 -14.43
C ILE A 145 -2.53 3.95 -15.54
N VAL A 146 -3.81 3.85 -15.19
CA VAL A 146 -4.91 3.77 -16.17
C VAL A 146 -5.01 5.06 -17.00
N LEU A 147 -4.91 6.23 -16.38
CA LEU A 147 -4.91 7.52 -17.08
C LEU A 147 -3.70 7.67 -18.00
N GLN A 148 -2.53 7.21 -17.57
CA GLN A 148 -1.32 7.23 -18.38
C GLN A 148 -1.42 6.31 -19.60
N LEU A 149 -2.07 5.15 -19.47
CA LEU A 149 -2.38 4.27 -20.60
C LEU A 149 -3.37 4.92 -21.57
N ALA A 150 -4.42 5.58 -21.06
CA ALA A 150 -5.40 6.29 -21.90
C ALA A 150 -4.73 7.41 -22.72
N LEU A 151 -3.92 8.25 -22.07
CA LEU A 151 -3.15 9.30 -22.75
C LEU A 151 -2.18 8.73 -23.78
N ALA A 152 -1.50 7.62 -23.47
CA ALA A 152 -0.58 6.99 -24.41
C ALA A 152 -1.31 6.51 -25.69
N ILE A 153 -2.50 5.92 -25.55
CA ILE A 153 -3.32 5.52 -26.69
C ILE A 153 -3.77 6.74 -27.51
N ASP A 154 -4.24 7.80 -26.85
CA ASP A 154 -4.65 9.03 -27.54
C ASP A 154 -3.50 9.64 -28.36
N TYR A 155 -2.29 9.71 -27.79
CA TYR A 155 -1.12 10.19 -28.53
C TYR A 155 -0.78 9.27 -29.70
N ALA A 156 -0.86 7.96 -29.52
CA ALA A 156 -0.56 6.99 -30.57
C ALA A 156 -1.53 7.11 -31.76
N ILE A 157 -2.82 7.34 -31.48
CA ILE A 157 -3.85 7.60 -32.51
C ILE A 157 -3.55 8.89 -33.28
N ILE A 158 -3.28 10.00 -32.58
CA ILE A 158 -2.97 11.30 -33.21
C ILE A 158 -1.75 11.19 -34.11
N LEU A 159 -0.69 10.53 -33.63
CA LEU A 159 0.56 10.38 -34.35
C LEU A 159 0.39 9.50 -35.58
N CYS A 160 -0.41 8.42 -35.48
CA CYS A 160 -0.77 7.59 -36.62
C CYS A 160 -1.57 8.34 -37.68
N HIS A 161 -2.56 9.13 -37.27
CA HIS A 161 -3.33 9.99 -38.19
C HIS A 161 -2.43 10.98 -38.92
N ARG A 162 -1.56 11.68 -38.19
CA ARG A 162 -0.65 12.66 -38.78
C ARG A 162 0.39 12.04 -39.70
N PHE A 163 0.87 10.83 -39.37
CA PHE A 163 1.76 10.09 -40.27
C PHE A 163 1.07 9.69 -41.58
N GLN A 164 -0.20 9.29 -41.54
CA GLN A 164 -0.97 8.98 -42.73
C GLN A 164 -1.21 10.20 -43.62
N GLU A 165 -1.52 11.36 -43.02
CA GLU A 165 -1.66 12.64 -43.74
C GLU A 165 -0.36 13.04 -44.45
N GLU A 166 0.76 13.07 -43.73
CA GLU A 166 2.07 13.44 -44.29
C GLU A 166 2.56 12.48 -45.39
N ARG A 167 2.15 11.21 -45.30
CA ARG A 167 2.49 10.23 -46.33
C ARG A 167 1.63 10.38 -47.58
N GLN A 168 0.34 10.72 -47.44
CA GLN A 168 -0.54 11.02 -48.57
C GLN A 168 -0.14 12.32 -49.27
N ASP A 169 0.23 13.36 -48.53
CA ASP A 169 0.70 14.64 -49.09
C ASP A 169 2.03 14.52 -49.84
N LYS A 170 2.90 13.56 -49.46
CA LYS A 170 4.16 13.29 -50.18
C LYS A 170 3.99 12.42 -51.42
N GLU A 171 2.87 11.72 -51.56
CA GLU A 171 2.53 10.88 -52.72
C GLU A 171 1.70 11.64 -53.79
N ALA A 172 1.28 12.89 -53.51
CA ALA A 172 0.56 13.79 -54.43
C ALA A 172 1.47 14.85 -55.06
#